data_AF-A0A813P8M4-F1
#
_entry.id   AF-A0A813P8M4-F1
#
_cell.length_a   1.000
_cell.length_b   1.000
_cell.length_c   1.000
_cell.angle_alpha   90.00
_cell.angle_beta   90.00
_cell.angle_gamma   90.00
#
_symmetry.space_group_name_H-M   'P 1'
#
loop_
_entity.id
_entity.type
_entity.pdbx_description
1 polymer ?
#
loop_
_entity_poly.entity_id
_entity_poly.type
_entity_poly.pdbx_seq_one_letter_code
_entity_poly.pdbx_strand_id
1 'polypeptide(L)'
;MSETIVESTSNQPLITTNDIDIHIEEKNSLSDPIDIKIPFESSPSNVSKKQKSLVSVYDNSNDGEQQQQQQQINQNSLPLVGILGRNQRSQAFTKRLLLSGFPKPILCDINSNEIDLNEKSNYVSYETFYQRSPSIILITDNLINNFDHLLNHNKQQILIDARELIFKYNSRVSSPMLLPIPETYRAFGNLSNWEIEHGTDRVPVAVEQLSPINLIKFISQLNCFSRGIYFLDQYTYNNNQRIKSFQNCLFPFILTMIIFSLCFIISMIEYNNDKNSYHEYFIYRQASSITAATSLTLLSVLLLIRPMIEIIEFILTKQNNKILVENVFTHFLFIQRWLKSRRYLAWYSLSFALLHLIFLLFSKNDLRQKLMFYPVLFGLFTLVLLSILSFVYFPWISERLLWHEYRLLTSYLGPFCLLIAFIHVFIHWKYEYYYLYVKDLYHLKFLSMILPFFVLLLRFIIYGIIYPTVKWIENRQKHNKTTIKNTVHLP
;
A
#
# COMPACT_ATOMS: atom_id res chain seq x y z
N MET A 1 -26.28 -61.85 20.61
CA MET A 1 -25.13 -60.99 20.92
C MET A 1 -25.50 -59.59 20.50
N SER A 2 -25.89 -58.82 21.49
CA SER A 2 -26.61 -57.56 21.41
C SER A 2 -25.92 -56.64 22.38
N GLU A 3 -25.27 -55.60 21.88
CA GLU A 3 -24.68 -54.56 22.72
C GLU A 3 -25.29 -53.20 22.37
N THR A 4 -25.87 -52.66 23.43
CA THR A 4 -26.53 -51.39 23.66
C THR A 4 -25.57 -50.21 23.54
N ILE A 5 -25.99 -49.18 22.78
CA ILE A 5 -25.41 -47.84 22.81
C ILE A 5 -26.27 -47.00 23.76
N VAL A 6 -25.63 -46.40 24.77
CA VAL A 6 -26.23 -45.54 25.78
C VAL A 6 -26.17 -44.09 25.29
N GLU A 7 -27.35 -43.48 25.12
CA GLU A 7 -27.53 -42.03 24.91
C GLU A 7 -27.39 -41.29 26.25
N SER A 8 -26.54 -40.25 26.27
CA SER A 8 -26.46 -39.29 27.37
C SER A 8 -26.98 -37.92 26.92
N THR A 9 -28.18 -37.58 27.36
CA THR A 9 -28.82 -36.27 27.19
C THR A 9 -28.27 -35.25 28.19
N SER A 10 -27.59 -34.20 27.71
CA SER A 10 -27.20 -33.04 28.53
C SER A 10 -28.19 -31.89 28.34
N ASN A 11 -28.85 -31.51 29.42
CA ASN A 11 -29.76 -30.37 29.55
C ASN A 11 -29.07 -29.03 29.25
N GLN A 12 -29.64 -28.22 28.37
CA GLN A 12 -29.36 -26.79 28.28
C GLN A 12 -30.61 -25.99 28.70
N PRO A 13 -30.45 -24.92 29.51
CA PRO A 13 -31.57 -24.08 29.92
C PRO A 13 -31.96 -23.08 28.83
N LEU A 14 -33.26 -23.01 28.59
CA LEU A 14 -33.96 -22.07 27.72
C LEU A 14 -33.87 -20.66 28.33
N ILE A 15 -33.16 -19.74 27.68
CA ILE A 15 -33.18 -18.31 28.03
C ILE A 15 -34.24 -17.63 27.18
N THR A 16 -35.29 -17.18 27.84
CA THR A 16 -36.38 -16.36 27.30
C THR A 16 -35.87 -14.96 26.95
N THR A 17 -36.07 -14.57 25.69
CA THR A 17 -35.84 -13.21 25.20
C THR A 17 -36.98 -12.31 25.69
N ASN A 18 -36.66 -11.37 26.57
CA ASN A 18 -37.57 -10.28 26.92
C ASN A 18 -37.49 -9.17 25.86
N ASP A 19 -38.65 -8.82 25.33
CA ASP A 19 -38.88 -7.67 24.49
C ASP A 19 -38.50 -6.37 25.22
N ILE A 20 -37.63 -5.58 24.61
CA ILE A 20 -37.29 -4.22 25.05
C ILE A 20 -37.88 -3.29 23.98
N ASP A 21 -39.03 -2.71 24.30
CA ASP A 21 -39.63 -1.61 23.57
C ASP A 21 -38.75 -0.36 23.70
N ILE A 22 -38.07 0.00 22.61
CA ILE A 22 -37.33 1.25 22.49
C ILE A 22 -38.27 2.30 21.88
N HIS A 23 -38.84 3.13 22.76
CA HIS A 23 -39.49 4.38 22.39
C HIS A 23 -38.44 5.37 21.83
N ILE A 24 -38.51 5.65 20.53
CA ILE A 24 -37.73 6.72 19.88
C ILE A 24 -38.58 7.99 19.89
N GLU A 25 -38.24 8.94 20.77
CA GLU A 25 -38.77 10.31 20.73
C GLU A 25 -38.06 11.12 19.63
N GLU A 26 -38.83 11.52 18.63
CA GLU A 26 -38.42 12.35 17.51
C GLU A 26 -38.40 13.84 17.96
N LYS A 27 -37.26 14.33 18.44
CA LYS A 27 -37.07 15.77 18.71
C LYS A 27 -36.55 16.49 17.47
N ASN A 28 -37.48 17.03 16.70
CA ASN A 28 -37.23 18.07 15.70
C ASN A 28 -36.76 19.36 16.39
N SER A 29 -35.46 19.66 16.33
CA SER A 29 -34.94 20.98 16.64
C SER A 29 -34.35 21.61 15.38
N LEU A 30 -35.07 22.64 14.93
CA LEU A 30 -34.73 23.60 13.90
C LEU A 30 -33.40 24.26 14.28
N SER A 31 -32.34 24.06 13.48
CA SER A 31 -31.08 24.80 13.63
C SER A 31 -30.97 25.84 12.52
N ASP A 32 -30.91 27.10 12.95
CA ASP A 32 -30.70 28.26 12.09
C ASP A 32 -29.31 28.23 11.42
N PRO A 33 -29.17 28.80 10.22
CA PRO A 33 -27.89 28.82 9.52
C PRO A 33 -26.94 29.85 10.14
N ILE A 34 -25.77 29.37 10.56
CA ILE A 34 -24.64 30.21 10.97
C ILE A 34 -23.97 30.77 9.70
N ASP A 35 -24.16 32.07 9.48
CA ASP A 35 -23.46 32.86 8.46
C ASP A 35 -21.98 33.03 8.85
N ILE A 36 -21.11 32.18 8.31
CA ILE A 36 -19.65 32.36 8.40
C ILE A 36 -19.21 33.26 7.24
N LYS A 37 -19.04 34.56 7.53
CA LYS A 37 -18.34 35.51 6.65
C LYS A 37 -16.85 35.16 6.59
N ILE A 38 -16.40 34.63 5.46
CA ILE A 38 -14.98 34.49 5.13
C ILE A 38 -14.52 35.82 4.52
N PRO A 39 -13.45 36.47 5.02
CA PRO A 39 -12.89 37.64 4.37
C PRO A 39 -12.17 37.21 3.09
N PHE A 40 -12.56 37.83 1.97
CA PHE A 40 -11.78 37.87 0.74
C PHE A 40 -10.59 38.80 0.95
N GLU A 41 -9.37 38.28 0.93
CA GLU A 41 -8.17 39.08 0.72
C GLU A 41 -7.70 38.99 -0.74
N SER A 42 -7.35 40.17 -1.22
CA SER A 42 -7.06 40.56 -2.58
C SER A 42 -5.74 40.01 -3.13
N SER A 43 -5.75 39.80 -4.45
CA SER A 43 -4.67 39.74 -5.46
C SER A 43 -3.19 39.92 -5.05
N PRO A 44 -2.26 39.17 -5.68
CA PRO A 44 -0.83 39.20 -5.36
C PRO A 44 -0.11 40.35 -6.08
N SER A 45 0.66 41.13 -5.32
CA SER A 45 1.65 42.06 -5.84
C SER A 45 3.05 41.44 -5.84
N ASN A 46 3.79 41.76 -6.89
CA ASN A 46 5.14 41.34 -7.19
C ASN A 46 6.12 41.58 -6.04
N VAL A 47 6.83 40.53 -5.59
CA VAL A 47 8.05 40.68 -4.79
C VAL A 47 9.15 39.76 -5.32
N SER A 48 10.27 40.42 -5.64
CA SER A 48 11.52 39.91 -6.17
C SER A 48 12.19 38.85 -5.30
N LYS A 49 12.72 37.81 -5.96
CA LYS A 49 13.58 36.77 -5.39
C LYS A 49 14.86 37.37 -4.79
N LYS A 50 15.04 37.21 -3.47
CA LYS A 50 16.36 37.18 -2.83
C LYS A 50 16.40 35.95 -1.93
N GLN A 51 17.07 34.89 -2.40
CA GLN A 51 17.41 33.73 -1.58
C GLN A 51 18.34 34.19 -0.45
N LYS A 52 17.87 34.12 0.79
CA LYS A 52 18.71 34.14 1.98
C LYS A 52 18.79 32.71 2.51
N SER A 53 20.02 32.22 2.63
CA SER A 53 20.39 30.95 3.24
C SER A 53 19.98 30.93 4.72
N LEU A 54 19.09 30.01 5.08
CA LEU A 54 18.75 29.67 6.47
C LEU A 54 19.80 28.68 7.00
N VAL A 55 21.00 29.17 7.29
CA VAL A 55 21.98 28.51 8.15
C VAL A 55 22.70 29.62 8.92
N SER A 56 22.26 29.88 10.15
CA SER A 56 23.03 30.41 11.29
C SER A 56 22.08 31.01 12.33
N VAL A 57 21.45 30.14 13.13
CA VAL A 57 20.81 30.58 14.39
C VAL A 57 21.17 29.56 15.45
N TYR A 58 22.43 29.54 15.87
CA TYR A 58 22.90 29.07 17.18
C TYR A 58 24.34 29.55 17.36
N ASP A 59 24.50 30.81 17.74
CA ASP A 59 25.71 31.30 18.37
C ASP A 59 25.27 32.41 19.33
N ASN A 60 25.41 32.15 20.64
CA ASN A 60 25.69 33.12 21.70
C ASN A 60 25.49 32.48 23.09
N SER A 61 26.56 31.93 23.65
CA SER A 61 26.87 32.08 25.09
C SER A 61 28.38 31.84 25.32
N ASN A 62 29.06 32.88 25.82
CA ASN A 62 30.51 32.97 25.99
C ASN A 62 31.04 32.30 27.28
N ASP A 63 30.37 31.27 27.79
CA ASP A 63 30.77 30.58 29.04
C ASP A 63 31.38 29.18 28.79
N GLY A 64 31.73 28.84 27.53
CA GLY A 64 31.97 27.46 27.09
C GLY A 64 33.42 26.96 26.99
N GLU A 65 34.46 27.82 27.10
CA GLU A 65 35.82 27.40 26.71
C GLU A 65 36.45 26.35 27.65
N GLN A 66 36.09 26.33 28.94
CA GLN A 66 36.58 25.28 29.86
C GLN A 66 35.77 23.97 29.79
N GLN A 67 34.50 24.00 29.39
CA GLN A 67 33.72 22.77 29.15
C GLN A 67 34.08 22.11 27.81
N GLN A 68 34.48 22.89 26.80
CA GLN A 68 34.90 22.32 25.51
C GLN A 68 36.21 21.53 25.59
N GLN A 69 37.16 21.90 26.45
CA GLN A 69 38.41 21.14 26.61
C GLN A 69 38.24 19.81 27.37
N GLN A 70 37.36 19.74 28.38
CA GLN A 70 37.02 18.45 29.01
C GLN A 70 36.13 17.57 28.12
N GLN A 71 35.29 18.15 27.26
CA GLN A 71 34.54 17.38 26.28
C GLN A 71 35.42 16.82 25.15
N GLN A 72 36.47 17.52 24.72
CA GLN A 72 37.36 17.04 23.65
C GLN A 72 38.21 15.83 24.03
N ILE A 73 38.59 15.66 25.31
CA ILE A 73 39.41 14.52 25.75
C ILE A 73 38.59 13.22 25.86
N ASN A 74 37.26 13.31 26.04
CA ASN A 74 36.35 12.14 26.07
C ASN A 74 35.67 11.83 24.72
N GLN A 75 36.00 12.52 23.64
CA GLN A 75 35.31 12.37 22.34
C GLN A 75 35.60 11.05 21.59
N ASN A 76 36.57 10.27 22.04
CA ASN A 76 36.94 9.01 21.38
C ASN A 76 36.32 7.75 22.00
N SER A 77 35.71 7.84 23.19
CA SER A 77 35.01 6.69 23.76
C SER A 77 33.61 6.57 23.14
N LEU A 78 33.33 5.43 22.53
CA LEU A 78 31.99 5.10 22.03
C LEU A 78 30.98 5.09 23.19
N PRO A 79 29.74 5.59 22.98
CA PRO A 79 28.76 5.72 24.04
C PRO A 79 28.33 4.35 24.57
N LEU A 80 28.02 4.29 25.87
CA LEU A 80 27.44 3.09 26.48
C LEU A 80 25.98 2.96 26.03
N VAL A 81 25.65 1.82 25.43
CA VAL A 81 24.31 1.54 24.91
C VAL A 81 23.57 0.58 25.83
N GLY A 82 22.38 0.97 26.25
CA GLY A 82 21.42 0.12 26.92
C GLY A 82 20.37 -0.40 25.93
N ILE A 83 19.96 -1.65 26.07
CA ILE A 83 18.90 -2.25 25.25
C ILE A 83 17.80 -2.76 26.16
N LEU A 84 16.59 -2.23 25.96
CA LEU A 84 15.37 -2.64 26.62
C LEU A 84 14.63 -3.64 25.72
N GLY A 85 14.59 -4.90 26.13
CA GLY A 85 13.87 -5.97 25.45
C GLY A 85 14.67 -7.27 25.28
N ARG A 86 13.94 -8.39 25.20
CA ARG A 86 14.51 -9.76 25.13
C ARG A 86 14.35 -10.43 23.76
N ASN A 87 13.73 -9.76 22.80
CA ASN A 87 13.43 -10.35 21.49
C ASN A 87 14.66 -10.53 20.58
N GLN A 88 14.48 -11.20 19.44
CA GLN A 88 15.56 -11.41 18.45
C GLN A 88 16.21 -10.10 17.97
N ARG A 89 15.48 -8.99 18.04
CA ARG A 89 15.97 -7.68 17.63
C ARG A 89 16.98 -7.11 18.60
N SER A 90 16.80 -7.30 19.91
CA SER A 90 17.81 -6.92 20.90
C SER A 90 19.10 -7.73 20.74
N GLN A 91 18.99 -9.01 20.40
CA GLN A 91 20.14 -9.86 20.10
C GLN A 91 20.89 -9.39 18.83
N ALA A 92 20.16 -9.01 17.78
CA ALA A 92 20.75 -8.45 16.57
C ALA A 92 21.52 -7.15 16.84
N PHE A 93 20.92 -6.22 17.60
CA PHE A 93 21.62 -5.00 18.02
C PHE A 93 22.84 -5.29 18.89
N THR A 94 22.75 -6.25 19.81
CA THR A 94 23.87 -6.64 20.66
C THR A 94 25.07 -7.07 19.83
N LYS A 95 24.85 -7.99 18.88
CA LYS A 95 25.89 -8.45 17.97
C LYS A 95 26.44 -7.31 17.13
N ARG A 96 25.57 -6.45 16.59
CA ARG A 96 26.00 -5.33 15.74
C ARG A 96 26.84 -4.30 16.50
N LEU A 97 26.44 -3.96 17.72
CA LEU A 97 27.17 -3.02 18.57
C LEU A 97 28.57 -3.55 18.89
N LEU A 98 28.68 -4.84 19.25
CA LEU A 98 29.95 -5.49 19.50
C LEU A 98 30.84 -5.52 18.24
N LEU A 99 30.27 -5.85 17.08
CA LEU A 99 31.01 -5.82 15.80
C LEU A 99 31.46 -4.41 15.40
N SER A 100 30.74 -3.39 15.83
CA SER A 100 31.06 -1.98 15.55
C SER A 100 32.01 -1.37 16.59
N GLY A 101 32.52 -2.18 17.52
CA GLY A 101 33.50 -1.76 18.54
C GLY A 101 32.90 -1.05 19.76
N PHE A 102 31.58 -1.00 19.90
CA PHE A 102 30.94 -0.38 21.07
C PHE A 102 31.23 -1.20 22.34
N PRO A 103 31.23 -0.56 23.53
CA PRO A 103 31.26 -1.27 24.80
C PRO A 103 30.13 -2.32 24.86
N LYS A 104 30.34 -3.40 25.62
CA LYS A 104 29.34 -4.45 25.79
C LYS A 104 28.01 -3.83 26.23
N PRO A 105 26.93 -3.94 25.43
CA PRO A 105 25.68 -3.28 25.74
C PRO A 105 25.04 -3.89 26.98
N ILE A 106 24.30 -3.05 27.71
CA ILE A 106 23.58 -3.49 28.91
C ILE A 106 22.20 -3.95 28.46
N LEU A 107 21.86 -5.20 28.73
CA LEU A 107 20.55 -5.75 28.38
C LEU A 107 19.64 -5.67 29.60
N CYS A 108 18.41 -5.20 29.43
CA CYS A 108 17.40 -5.19 30.48
C CYS A 108 16.08 -5.68 29.92
N ASP A 109 15.44 -6.55 30.69
CA ASP A 109 14.09 -7.03 30.42
C ASP A 109 13.15 -6.37 31.44
N ILE A 110 12.34 -5.42 30.97
CA ILE A 110 11.39 -4.68 31.81
C ILE A 110 10.15 -5.52 32.12
N ASN A 111 9.85 -6.52 31.29
CA ASN A 111 8.63 -7.30 31.43
C ASN A 111 8.80 -8.48 32.41
N SER A 112 10.04 -8.90 32.70
CA SER A 112 10.32 -9.96 33.66
C SER A 112 10.49 -9.38 35.07
N ASN A 113 9.49 -9.58 35.94
CA ASN A 113 9.63 -9.27 37.37
C ASN A 113 10.58 -10.24 38.09
N GLU A 114 10.83 -11.42 37.50
CA GLU A 114 11.77 -12.41 38.01
C GLU A 114 12.84 -12.65 36.94
N ILE A 115 14.07 -12.21 37.23
CA ILE A 115 15.24 -12.62 36.46
C ILE A 115 15.44 -14.09 36.80
N ASP A 116 15.11 -14.97 35.86
CA ASP A 116 15.33 -16.40 36.02
C ASP A 116 16.84 -16.64 36.13
N LEU A 117 17.33 -16.78 37.37
CA LEU A 117 18.76 -16.89 37.74
C LEU A 117 19.45 -18.09 37.07
N ASN A 118 18.66 -19.02 36.51
CA ASN A 118 19.14 -20.25 35.90
C ASN A 118 19.57 -20.09 34.44
N GLU A 119 19.22 -18.99 33.77
CA GLU A 119 19.80 -18.68 32.46
C GLU A 119 20.98 -17.73 32.63
N LYS A 120 22.12 -18.09 32.05
CA LYS A 120 23.35 -17.27 31.88
C LYS A 120 23.09 -16.04 30.99
N SER A 121 22.02 -15.33 31.25
CA SER A 121 21.52 -14.23 30.46
C SER A 121 22.26 -12.98 30.93
N ASN A 122 22.88 -12.24 30.00
CA ASN A 122 23.59 -10.98 30.28
C ASN A 122 22.62 -9.83 30.67
N TYR A 123 21.43 -10.16 31.16
CA TYR A 123 20.39 -9.21 31.49
C TYR A 123 20.58 -8.75 32.94
N VAL A 124 20.37 -7.46 33.15
CA VAL A 124 20.43 -6.84 34.47
C VAL A 124 19.04 -6.35 34.89
N SER A 125 18.83 -6.24 36.21
CA SER A 125 17.62 -5.61 36.74
C SER A 125 17.51 -4.17 36.25
N TYR A 126 16.28 -3.65 36.18
CA TYR A 126 16.02 -2.27 35.78
C TYR A 126 16.78 -1.25 36.64
N GLU A 127 16.87 -1.50 37.95
CA GLU A 127 17.64 -0.66 38.88
C GLU A 127 19.14 -0.63 38.51
N THR A 128 19.72 -1.79 38.20
CA THR A 128 21.13 -1.89 37.79
C THR A 128 21.35 -1.26 36.41
N PHE A 129 20.42 -1.46 35.48
CA PHE A 129 20.43 -0.82 34.16
C PHE A 129 20.47 0.70 34.30
N TYR A 130 19.63 1.23 35.18
CA TYR A 130 19.54 2.65 35.46
C TYR A 130 20.77 3.19 36.17
N GLN A 131 21.29 2.50 37.19
CA GLN A 131 22.52 2.88 37.91
C GLN A 131 23.74 3.00 36.98
N ARG A 132 23.77 2.20 35.91
CA ARG A 132 24.82 2.27 34.88
C ARG A 132 24.64 3.37 33.85
N SER A 133 23.51 4.09 33.88
CA SER A 133 23.24 5.32 33.14
C SER A 133 23.68 5.29 31.66
N PRO A 134 23.18 4.33 30.84
CA PRO A 134 23.50 4.27 29.42
C PRO A 134 23.15 5.59 28.73
N SER A 135 24.04 6.09 27.87
CA SER A 135 23.84 7.36 27.16
C SER A 135 22.77 7.24 26.06
N ILE A 136 22.64 6.03 25.48
CA ILE A 136 21.70 5.70 24.43
C ILE A 136 20.90 4.48 24.88
N ILE A 137 19.58 4.56 24.80
CA ILE A 137 18.67 3.49 25.19
C ILE A 137 17.88 3.04 23.96
N LEU A 138 18.08 1.79 23.54
CA LEU A 138 17.35 1.15 22.45
C LEU A 138 16.14 0.40 23.00
N ILE A 139 14.93 0.83 22.64
CA ILE A 139 13.70 0.14 22.99
C ILE A 139 13.35 -0.80 21.83
N THR A 140 13.43 -2.09 22.07
CA THR A 140 13.27 -3.11 21.02
C THR A 140 12.01 -3.94 21.15
N ASP A 141 11.41 -3.98 22.35
CA ASP A 141 10.24 -4.80 22.66
C ASP A 141 9.03 -3.97 23.06
N ASN A 142 7.84 -4.57 23.01
CA ASN A 142 6.61 -3.94 23.47
C ASN A 142 6.63 -3.86 25.00
N LEU A 143 6.78 -2.65 25.50
CA LEU A 143 6.68 -2.34 26.92
C LEU A 143 5.19 -2.23 27.27
N ILE A 144 4.70 -3.13 28.12
CA ILE A 144 3.27 -3.25 28.45
C ILE A 144 2.93 -2.33 29.63
N ASN A 145 3.85 -2.12 30.57
CA ASN A 145 3.63 -1.34 31.80
C ASN A 145 4.83 -0.43 32.14
N ASN A 146 4.58 0.70 32.82
CA ASN A 146 5.54 1.55 33.53
C ASN A 146 6.52 2.42 32.70
N PHE A 147 6.05 3.06 31.62
CA PHE A 147 6.89 4.05 30.91
C PHE A 147 7.17 5.32 31.73
N ASP A 148 6.24 5.69 32.60
CA ASP A 148 6.33 6.94 33.37
C ASP A 148 7.57 6.98 34.27
N HIS A 149 8.04 5.82 34.74
CA HIS A 149 9.26 5.71 35.53
C HIS A 149 10.55 5.88 34.72
N LEU A 150 10.52 5.57 33.42
CA LEU A 150 11.64 5.81 32.50
C LEU A 150 11.76 7.30 32.14
N LEU A 151 10.62 7.98 31.94
CA LEU A 151 10.57 9.36 31.45
C LEU A 151 10.93 10.39 32.53
N ASN A 152 10.59 10.12 33.78
CA ASN A 152 10.82 11.08 34.87
C ASN A 152 12.30 11.29 35.24
N HIS A 153 13.21 10.51 34.68
CA HIS A 153 14.59 10.46 35.14
C HIS A 153 15.59 10.46 33.97
N ASN A 154 15.91 11.67 33.49
CA ASN A 154 17.18 12.14 32.87
C ASN A 154 17.01 12.85 31.53
N LYS A 155 17.25 14.17 31.52
CA LYS A 155 17.15 15.06 30.33
C LYS A 155 18.23 14.85 29.26
N GLN A 156 19.18 13.92 29.43
CA GLN A 156 20.35 13.80 28.55
C GLN A 156 20.45 12.47 27.79
N GLN A 157 19.62 11.48 28.10
CA GLN A 157 19.67 10.17 27.42
C GLN A 157 18.91 10.24 26.10
N ILE A 158 19.46 9.56 25.08
CA ILE A 158 18.78 9.44 23.78
C ILE A 158 17.99 8.14 23.80
N LEU A 159 16.67 8.27 23.92
CA LEU A 159 15.75 7.15 23.83
C LEU A 159 15.40 6.91 22.36
N ILE A 160 15.68 5.70 21.88
CA ILE A 160 15.43 5.30 20.49
C ILE A 160 14.38 4.19 20.48
N ASP A 161 13.21 4.49 19.92
CA ASP A 161 12.21 3.47 19.63
C ASP A 161 12.61 2.71 18.36
N ALA A 162 13.20 1.54 18.58
CA ALA A 162 13.69 0.63 17.56
C ALA A 162 12.79 -0.60 17.40
N ARG A 163 11.56 -0.60 17.94
CA ARG A 163 10.64 -1.75 17.88
C ARG A 163 10.29 -2.10 16.42
N GLU A 164 10.17 -3.39 16.13
CA GLU A 164 9.54 -3.82 14.87
C GLU A 164 8.03 -3.67 15.03
N LEU A 165 7.39 -2.83 14.22
CA LEU A 165 5.93 -2.76 14.17
C LEU A 165 5.37 -4.01 13.49
N ILE A 166 5.25 -5.11 14.24
CA ILE A 166 4.59 -6.33 13.75
C ILE A 166 3.08 -6.11 13.81
N PHE A 167 2.49 -5.64 12.70
CA PHE A 167 1.04 -5.65 12.56
C PHE A 167 0.54 -7.09 12.44
N LYS A 168 0.00 -7.64 13.54
CA LYS A 168 -0.81 -8.86 13.48
C LYS A 168 -2.12 -8.55 12.74
N TYR A 169 -2.18 -8.94 11.47
CA TYR A 169 -3.32 -8.69 10.59
C TYR A 169 -4.63 -9.39 11.04
N ASN A 170 -4.54 -10.36 11.97
CA ASN A 170 -5.65 -11.28 12.27
C ASN A 170 -6.38 -11.04 13.60
N SER A 171 -6.04 -10.03 14.42
CA SER A 171 -6.88 -9.71 15.58
C SER A 171 -7.95 -8.71 15.18
N ARG A 172 -9.22 -9.13 15.19
CA ARG A 172 -10.40 -8.22 15.09
C ARG A 172 -10.42 -7.19 16.21
N VAL A 173 -9.69 -7.44 17.28
CA VAL A 173 -9.30 -6.43 18.27
C VAL A 173 -8.20 -5.60 17.61
N SER A 174 -8.47 -4.33 17.34
CA SER A 174 -7.46 -3.34 17.00
C SER A 174 -6.29 -3.53 17.96
N SER A 175 -5.23 -4.23 17.54
CA SER A 175 -3.98 -4.27 18.27
C SER A 175 -3.67 -2.80 18.53
N PRO A 176 -3.51 -2.38 19.80
CA PRO A 176 -3.36 -0.98 20.14
C PRO A 176 -2.29 -0.45 19.21
N MET A 177 -2.69 0.52 18.39
CA MET A 177 -1.78 1.24 17.50
C MET A 177 -0.61 1.62 18.38
N LEU A 178 0.56 1.02 18.14
CA LEU A 178 1.69 1.07 19.05
C LEU A 178 1.95 2.53 19.34
N LEU A 179 1.53 2.96 20.53
CA LEU A 179 1.49 4.38 20.87
C LEU A 179 2.94 4.87 20.76
N PRO A 180 3.17 6.02 20.09
CA PRO A 180 4.48 6.64 20.14
C PRO A 180 4.84 6.79 21.60
N ILE A 181 6.01 6.28 21.97
CA ILE A 181 6.52 6.51 23.30
C ILE A 181 6.93 7.99 23.32
N PRO A 182 6.37 8.80 24.24
CA PRO A 182 6.71 10.21 24.32
C PRO A 182 8.22 10.38 24.55
N GLU A 183 8.80 11.46 24.04
CA GLU A 183 10.23 11.80 24.20
C GLU A 183 11.23 10.78 23.61
N THR A 184 10.76 9.86 22.77
CA THR A 184 11.63 8.93 22.04
C THR A 184 11.76 9.32 20.58
N TYR A 185 12.92 9.02 20.00
CA TYR A 185 13.18 9.16 18.58
C TYR A 185 13.01 7.81 17.89
N ARG A 186 12.27 7.76 16.80
CA ARG A 186 12.09 6.51 16.08
C ARG A 186 13.17 6.29 15.04
N ALA A 187 13.80 5.13 15.09
CA ALA A 187 14.80 4.72 14.10
C ALA A 187 14.80 3.20 13.89
N PHE A 188 15.43 2.75 12.81
CA PHE A 188 15.68 1.34 12.46
C PHE A 188 14.44 0.47 12.20
N GLY A 189 13.21 0.89 12.48
CA GLY A 189 12.04 0.01 12.38
C GLY A 189 11.72 -0.47 10.95
N ASN A 190 12.38 0.09 9.92
CA ASN A 190 12.33 -0.40 8.54
C ASN A 190 13.27 -1.59 8.25
N LEU A 191 14.20 -1.91 9.15
CA LEU A 191 15.21 -2.94 8.97
C LEU A 191 14.80 -4.25 9.63
N SER A 192 15.11 -5.37 8.99
CA SER A 192 15.00 -6.70 9.58
C SER A 192 16.11 -6.96 10.62
N ASN A 193 15.89 -7.95 11.49
CA ASN A 193 16.89 -8.34 12.50
C ASN A 193 18.20 -8.80 11.83
N TRP A 194 18.11 -9.48 10.69
CA TRP A 194 19.29 -9.92 9.92
C TRP A 194 20.10 -8.74 9.36
N GLU A 195 19.43 -7.72 8.82
CA GLU A 195 20.07 -6.50 8.30
C GLU A 195 20.70 -5.65 9.42
N ILE A 196 20.13 -5.65 10.62
CA ILE A 196 20.74 -5.00 11.77
C ILE A 196 22.02 -5.74 12.17
N GLU A 197 21.96 -7.08 12.29
CA GLU A 197 23.10 -7.90 12.72
C GLU A 197 24.29 -7.80 11.75
N HIS A 198 24.03 -7.94 10.45
CA HIS A 198 25.08 -8.06 9.42
C HIS A 198 25.37 -6.74 8.70
N GLY A 199 24.50 -5.74 8.84
CA GLY A 199 24.48 -4.56 7.96
C GLY A 199 23.75 -4.82 6.64
N THR A 200 23.46 -3.74 5.91
CA THR A 200 22.82 -3.81 4.60
C THR A 200 23.25 -2.65 3.70
N ASP A 201 23.55 -3.00 2.45
CA ASP A 201 23.77 -2.02 1.38
C ASP A 201 22.49 -1.72 0.60
N ARG A 202 21.37 -2.34 0.97
CA ARG A 202 20.12 -2.29 0.20
C ARG A 202 19.19 -1.21 0.69
N VAL A 203 19.12 -0.98 1.99
CA VAL A 203 18.10 -0.12 2.60
C VAL A 203 18.76 0.92 3.50
N PRO A 204 18.51 2.23 3.30
CA PRO A 204 18.97 3.24 4.24
C PRO A 204 18.22 3.12 5.57
N VAL A 205 18.81 3.61 6.67
CA VAL A 205 18.11 3.65 7.95
C VAL A 205 17.04 4.73 7.91
N ALA A 206 15.79 4.36 8.16
CA ALA A 206 14.74 5.32 8.35
C ALA A 206 14.84 5.94 9.74
N VAL A 207 14.84 7.26 9.82
CA VAL A 207 14.95 8.04 11.06
C VAL A 207 13.88 9.11 11.08
N GLU A 208 13.27 9.37 12.23
CA GLU A 208 12.24 10.40 12.38
C GLU A 208 12.81 11.82 12.13
N GLN A 209 12.04 12.65 11.42
CA GLN A 209 12.37 14.05 11.16
C GLN A 209 12.48 14.80 12.50
N LEU A 210 13.50 15.66 12.65
CA LEU A 210 13.89 16.33 13.91
C LEU A 210 14.68 15.46 14.91
N SER A 211 15.24 14.34 14.47
CA SER A 211 16.18 13.57 15.26
C SER A 211 17.47 14.35 15.61
N PRO A 212 18.01 14.18 16.83
CA PRO A 212 19.19 14.91 17.27
C PRO A 212 20.44 14.45 16.53
N ILE A 213 21.42 15.34 16.37
CA ILE A 213 22.71 15.04 15.71
C ILE A 213 23.41 13.84 16.34
N ASN A 214 23.29 13.68 17.65
CA ASN A 214 23.86 12.53 18.37
C ASN A 214 23.25 11.19 17.94
N LEU A 215 21.95 11.15 17.59
CA LEU A 215 21.33 9.95 17.02
C LEU A 215 21.91 9.65 15.63
N ILE A 216 22.06 10.67 14.79
CA ILE A 216 22.65 10.54 13.45
C ILE A 216 24.10 10.02 13.55
N LYS A 217 24.89 10.59 14.48
CA LYS A 217 26.26 10.16 14.77
C LYS A 217 26.32 8.72 15.29
N PHE A 218 25.38 8.34 16.17
CA PHE A 218 25.26 6.96 16.63
C PHE A 218 24.99 6.00 15.47
N ILE A 219 24.04 6.32 14.59
CA ILE A 219 23.69 5.49 13.44
C ILE A 219 24.86 5.39 12.46
N SER A 220 25.59 6.47 12.22
CA SER A 220 26.77 6.43 11.35
C SER A 220 27.89 5.58 11.95
N GLN A 221 28.11 5.67 13.28
CA GLN A 221 29.11 4.87 14.00
C GLN A 221 28.81 3.37 14.01
N LEU A 222 27.55 2.97 13.89
CA LEU A 222 27.20 1.55 13.72
C LEU A 222 27.77 0.97 12.40
N ASN A 223 28.17 1.80 11.42
CA ASN A 223 28.84 1.39 10.17
C ASN A 223 28.12 0.26 9.38
N CYS A 224 26.82 0.05 9.58
CA CYS A 224 26.08 -1.05 8.94
C CYS A 224 25.37 -0.65 7.64
N PHE A 225 25.30 0.64 7.32
CA PHE A 225 24.37 1.14 6.31
C PHE A 225 25.08 2.01 5.29
N SER A 226 25.57 1.40 4.21
CA SER A 226 26.31 2.13 3.16
C SER A 226 25.45 3.13 2.39
N ARG A 227 24.12 2.94 2.35
CA ARG A 227 23.17 3.88 1.74
C ARG A 227 22.81 5.08 2.62
N GLY A 228 23.35 5.15 3.84
CA GLY A 228 23.17 6.27 4.74
C GLY A 228 21.82 6.29 5.45
N ILE A 229 21.42 7.50 5.85
CA ILE A 229 20.25 7.79 6.68
C ILE A 229 19.22 8.54 5.84
N TYR A 230 17.95 8.14 5.97
CA TYR A 230 16.83 8.80 5.32
C TYR A 230 15.83 9.28 6.37
N PHE A 231 15.50 10.57 6.33
CA PHE A 231 14.57 11.17 7.27
C PHE A 231 13.13 11.01 6.80
N LEU A 232 12.26 10.59 7.72
CA LEU A 232 10.83 10.45 7.52
C LEU A 232 10.09 11.33 8.50
N ASP A 233 9.09 12.08 8.04
CA ASP A 233 8.15 12.71 8.96
C ASP A 233 7.45 11.62 9.81
N GLN A 234 6.96 12.00 10.99
CA GLN A 234 6.37 11.05 11.94
C GLN A 234 5.15 10.30 11.38
N TYR A 235 4.34 10.96 10.55
CA TYR A 235 3.15 10.38 9.94
C TYR A 235 3.54 9.30 8.91
N THR A 236 4.52 9.61 8.09
CA THR A 236 5.09 8.79 7.06
C THR A 236 5.92 7.67 7.66
N TYR A 237 6.59 7.87 8.80
CA TYR A 237 7.26 6.79 9.52
C TYR A 237 6.25 5.73 10.01
N ASN A 238 5.15 6.17 10.63
CA ASN A 238 4.03 5.31 11.04
C ASN A 238 3.40 4.57 9.85
N ASN A 239 3.26 5.23 8.70
CA ASN A 239 2.60 4.67 7.53
C ASN A 239 3.53 3.86 6.61
N ASN A 240 4.80 4.22 6.48
CA ASN A 240 5.78 3.52 5.64
C ASN A 240 6.18 2.19 6.26
N GLN A 241 6.19 2.07 7.59
CA GLN A 241 6.38 0.77 8.25
C GLN A 241 5.20 -0.19 8.05
N ARG A 242 4.04 0.34 7.65
CA ARG A 242 2.85 -0.43 7.28
C ARG A 242 2.99 -1.13 5.92
N ILE A 243 3.99 -0.78 5.12
CA ILE A 243 4.17 -1.28 3.76
C ILE A 243 5.32 -2.28 3.75
N LYS A 244 5.12 -3.48 4.28
CA LYS A 244 5.81 -4.64 3.71
C LYS A 244 5.26 -4.75 2.28
N SER A 245 5.95 -4.13 1.33
CA SER A 245 5.65 -4.09 -0.12
C SER A 245 5.26 -5.46 -0.66
N PHE A 246 5.81 -6.51 -0.06
CA PHE A 246 5.47 -7.90 -0.29
C PHE A 246 3.97 -8.21 -0.14
N GLN A 247 3.28 -7.72 0.90
CA GLN A 247 1.85 -8.01 1.09
C GLN A 247 0.98 -7.36 0.01
N ASN A 248 1.33 -6.14 -0.41
CA ASN A 248 0.64 -5.46 -1.51
C ASN A 248 0.93 -6.14 -2.86
N CYS A 249 2.04 -6.87 -2.98
CA CYS A 249 2.40 -7.67 -4.14
C CYS A 249 1.81 -9.09 -4.11
N LEU A 250 1.53 -9.65 -2.93
CA LEU A 250 0.99 -11.00 -2.76
C LEU A 250 -0.40 -11.15 -3.38
N PHE A 251 -1.32 -10.23 -3.07
CA PHE A 251 -2.67 -10.26 -3.63
C PHE A 251 -2.69 -10.26 -5.18
N PRO A 252 -2.05 -9.29 -5.87
CA PRO A 252 -2.05 -9.28 -7.33
C PRO A 252 -1.27 -10.47 -7.91
N PHE A 253 -0.26 -10.99 -7.23
CA PHE A 253 0.44 -12.20 -7.63
C PHE A 253 -0.48 -13.44 -7.60
N ILE A 254 -1.17 -13.68 -6.48
CA ILE A 254 -2.11 -14.81 -6.35
C ILE A 254 -3.22 -14.69 -7.40
N LEU A 255 -3.79 -13.50 -7.57
CA LEU A 255 -4.82 -13.25 -8.58
C LEU A 255 -4.31 -13.57 -10.00
N THR A 256 -3.08 -13.17 -10.31
CA THR A 256 -2.43 -13.46 -11.59
C THR A 256 -2.25 -14.96 -11.80
N MET A 257 -1.80 -15.70 -10.78
CA MET A 257 -1.63 -17.15 -10.85
C MET A 257 -2.96 -17.87 -11.06
N ILE A 258 -4.04 -17.42 -10.41
CA ILE A 258 -5.40 -17.97 -10.60
C ILE A 258 -5.86 -17.74 -12.04
N ILE A 259 -5.77 -16.50 -12.55
CA ILE A 259 -6.17 -16.16 -13.92
C ILE A 259 -5.37 -16.97 -14.94
N PHE A 260 -4.04 -17.03 -14.78
CA PHE A 260 -3.17 -17.81 -15.65
C PHE A 260 -3.54 -19.30 -15.64
N SER A 261 -3.79 -19.88 -14.46
CA SER A 261 -4.20 -21.28 -14.33
C SER A 261 -5.54 -21.56 -15.01
N LEU A 262 -6.51 -20.65 -14.89
CA LEU A 262 -7.80 -20.76 -15.58
C LEU A 262 -7.61 -20.69 -17.10
N CYS A 263 -6.85 -19.72 -17.61
CA CYS A 263 -6.54 -19.63 -19.04
C CYS A 263 -5.82 -20.89 -19.56
N PHE A 264 -4.91 -21.45 -18.76
CA PHE A 264 -4.20 -22.69 -19.07
C PHE A 264 -5.15 -23.90 -19.15
N ILE A 265 -6.03 -24.08 -18.16
CA ILE A 265 -7.01 -25.19 -18.15
C ILE A 265 -7.93 -25.12 -19.36
N ILE A 266 -8.47 -23.93 -19.68
CA ILE A 266 -9.36 -23.73 -20.83
C ILE A 266 -8.61 -24.03 -22.14
N SER A 267 -7.39 -23.56 -22.25
CA SER A 267 -6.49 -23.88 -23.35
C SER A 267 -6.25 -25.39 -23.51
N MET A 268 -6.07 -26.14 -22.40
CA MET A 268 -5.88 -27.59 -22.45
C MET A 268 -7.15 -28.33 -22.88
N ILE A 269 -8.33 -27.82 -22.50
CA ILE A 269 -9.62 -28.35 -22.97
C ILE A 269 -9.75 -28.17 -24.48
N GLU A 270 -9.43 -26.97 -24.99
CA GLU A 270 -9.41 -26.70 -26.44
C GLU A 270 -8.45 -27.64 -27.17
N TYR A 271 -7.23 -27.80 -26.66
CA TYR A 271 -6.24 -28.69 -27.25
C TYR A 271 -6.70 -30.15 -27.34
N ASN A 272 -7.37 -30.64 -26.28
CA ASN A 272 -7.88 -32.00 -26.26
C ASN A 272 -9.00 -32.24 -27.29
N ASN A 273 -9.78 -31.21 -27.60
CA ASN A 273 -10.84 -31.27 -28.61
C ASN A 273 -10.26 -31.27 -30.04
N ASP A 274 -9.10 -30.63 -30.24
CA ASP A 274 -8.46 -30.43 -31.56
C ASP A 274 -7.36 -31.47 -31.90
N LYS A 275 -7.42 -32.68 -31.32
CA LYS A 275 -6.39 -33.75 -31.38
C LYS A 275 -5.83 -34.11 -32.78
N ASN A 276 -6.46 -33.68 -33.87
CA ASN A 276 -6.07 -34.00 -35.25
C ASN A 276 -5.15 -32.94 -35.92
N SER A 277 -4.80 -31.83 -35.27
CA SER A 277 -4.00 -30.76 -35.87
C SER A 277 -2.53 -30.75 -35.40
N TYR A 278 -1.60 -30.76 -36.38
CA TYR A 278 -0.13 -30.66 -36.29
C TYR A 278 0.48 -30.21 -34.94
N HIS A 279 1.28 -31.08 -34.31
CA HIS A 279 1.73 -30.98 -32.91
C HIS A 279 2.73 -29.86 -32.56
N GLU A 280 3.74 -29.54 -33.39
CA GLU A 280 4.87 -28.71 -32.91
C GLU A 280 4.59 -27.20 -32.94
N TYR A 281 3.92 -26.69 -33.98
CA TYR A 281 3.59 -25.26 -34.07
C TYR A 281 2.43 -24.84 -33.17
N PHE A 282 1.67 -25.82 -32.70
CA PHE A 282 0.51 -25.60 -31.83
C PHE A 282 0.94 -25.10 -30.44
N ILE A 283 2.04 -25.61 -29.88
CA ILE A 283 2.45 -25.31 -28.50
C ILE A 283 2.78 -23.82 -28.31
N TYR A 284 3.60 -23.23 -29.19
CA TYR A 284 3.97 -21.81 -29.08
C TYR A 284 2.78 -20.88 -29.31
N ARG A 285 1.92 -21.21 -30.29
CA ARG A 285 0.71 -20.42 -30.56
C ARG A 285 -0.28 -20.51 -29.40
N GLN A 286 -0.41 -21.67 -28.77
CA GLN A 286 -1.26 -21.85 -27.62
C GLN A 286 -0.72 -21.11 -26.39
N ALA A 287 0.58 -21.23 -26.10
CA ALA A 287 1.23 -20.47 -25.03
C ALA A 287 1.09 -18.94 -25.24
N SER A 288 1.24 -18.50 -26.49
CA SER A 288 0.99 -17.11 -26.90
C SER A 288 -0.46 -16.68 -26.63
N SER A 289 -1.45 -17.52 -26.93
CA SER A 289 -2.87 -17.26 -26.66
C SER A 289 -3.16 -17.14 -25.15
N ILE A 290 -2.62 -18.06 -24.34
CA ILE A 290 -2.75 -18.05 -22.87
C ILE A 290 -2.18 -16.75 -22.30
N THR A 291 -0.98 -16.36 -22.73
CA THR A 291 -0.32 -15.15 -22.23
C THR A 291 -1.04 -13.87 -22.68
N ALA A 292 -1.54 -13.79 -23.91
CA ALA A 292 -2.39 -12.68 -24.35
C ALA A 292 -3.68 -12.57 -23.54
N ALA A 293 -4.40 -13.67 -23.36
CA ALA A 293 -5.64 -13.70 -22.59
C ALA A 293 -5.39 -13.30 -21.12
N THR A 294 -4.29 -13.79 -20.52
CA THR A 294 -3.87 -13.42 -19.16
C THR A 294 -3.54 -11.92 -19.07
N SER A 295 -2.79 -11.37 -20.04
CA SER A 295 -2.46 -9.94 -20.07
C SER A 295 -3.72 -9.06 -20.16
N LEU A 296 -4.64 -9.40 -21.07
CA LEU A 296 -5.88 -8.66 -21.31
C LEU A 296 -6.83 -8.72 -20.11
N THR A 297 -6.98 -9.88 -19.48
CA THR A 297 -7.80 -10.04 -18.28
C THR A 297 -7.23 -9.28 -17.10
N LEU A 298 -5.91 -9.31 -16.87
CA LEU A 298 -5.26 -8.49 -15.84
C LEU A 298 -5.45 -6.98 -16.07
N LEU A 299 -5.32 -6.52 -17.32
CA LEU A 299 -5.57 -5.12 -17.67
C LEU A 299 -7.03 -4.72 -17.40
N SER A 300 -7.97 -5.63 -17.67
CA SER A 300 -9.40 -5.43 -17.41
C SER A 300 -9.68 -5.34 -15.91
N VAL A 301 -9.15 -6.28 -15.11
CA VAL A 301 -9.22 -6.27 -13.64
C VAL A 301 -8.64 -4.98 -13.07
N LEU A 302 -7.51 -4.51 -13.59
CA LEU A 302 -6.91 -3.24 -13.18
C LEU A 302 -7.84 -2.03 -13.39
N LEU A 303 -8.60 -2.03 -14.49
CA LEU A 303 -9.49 -0.94 -14.88
C LEU A 303 -10.91 -1.06 -14.32
N LEU A 304 -11.34 -2.25 -13.88
CA LEU A 304 -12.66 -2.55 -13.33
C LEU A 304 -12.91 -1.89 -11.97
N ILE A 305 -11.89 -1.77 -11.13
CA ILE A 305 -12.05 -1.32 -9.74
C ILE A 305 -12.63 0.10 -9.63
N ARG A 306 -12.24 1.00 -10.54
CA ARG A 306 -12.69 2.39 -10.53
C ARG A 306 -14.19 2.55 -10.84
N PRO A 307 -14.71 2.04 -11.97
CA PRO A 307 -16.14 2.15 -12.24
C PRO A 307 -17.00 1.40 -11.20
N MET A 308 -16.48 0.34 -10.58
CA MET A 308 -17.14 -0.30 -9.43
C MET A 308 -17.28 0.64 -8.23
N ILE A 309 -16.21 1.34 -7.85
CA ILE A 309 -16.24 2.34 -6.77
C ILE A 309 -17.24 3.45 -7.10
N GLU A 310 -17.21 3.98 -8.33
CA GLU A 310 -18.09 5.07 -8.77
C GLU A 310 -19.56 4.65 -8.74
N ILE A 311 -19.88 3.39 -9.04
CA ILE A 311 -21.25 2.85 -8.91
C ILE A 311 -21.65 2.71 -7.45
N ILE A 312 -20.77 2.18 -6.60
CA ILE A 312 -21.05 2.06 -5.15
C ILE A 312 -21.31 3.45 -4.56
N GLU A 313 -20.46 4.42 -4.87
CA GLU A 313 -20.61 5.81 -4.42
C GLU A 313 -21.93 6.44 -4.90
N PHE A 314 -22.28 6.22 -6.16
CA PHE A 314 -23.54 6.69 -6.75
C PHE A 314 -24.77 6.07 -6.05
N ILE A 315 -24.76 4.75 -5.81
CA ILE A 315 -25.84 4.04 -5.11
C ILE A 315 -26.01 4.59 -3.68
N LEU A 316 -24.89 4.76 -2.97
CA LEU A 316 -24.91 5.22 -1.58
C LEU A 316 -25.33 6.69 -1.44
N THR A 317 -24.94 7.53 -2.38
CA THR A 317 -25.38 8.93 -2.44
C THR A 317 -26.88 9.01 -2.65
N LYS A 318 -27.43 8.15 -3.53
CA LYS A 318 -28.88 8.08 -3.77
C LYS A 318 -29.67 7.61 -2.54
N GLN A 319 -29.05 6.83 -1.66
CA GLN A 319 -29.67 6.36 -0.40
C GLN A 319 -29.59 7.39 0.75
N ASN A 320 -29.10 8.62 0.50
CA ASN A 320 -28.88 9.66 1.52
C ASN A 320 -27.94 9.26 2.68
N ASN A 321 -27.17 8.18 2.53
CA ASN A 321 -26.26 7.67 3.56
C ASN A 321 -24.88 8.37 3.48
N LYS A 322 -24.84 9.69 3.72
CA LYS A 322 -23.59 10.48 3.64
C LYS A 322 -22.47 9.94 4.56
N ILE A 323 -22.84 9.50 5.76
CA ILE A 323 -21.92 8.89 6.73
C ILE A 323 -21.30 7.59 6.17
N LEU A 324 -22.10 6.80 5.44
CA LEU A 324 -21.60 5.56 4.85
C LEU A 324 -20.70 5.84 3.64
N VAL A 325 -20.97 6.89 2.86
CA VAL A 325 -20.14 7.32 1.71
C VAL A 325 -18.71 7.65 2.16
N GLU A 326 -18.58 8.45 3.23
CA GLU A 326 -17.27 8.78 3.81
C GLU A 326 -16.53 7.53 4.35
N ASN A 327 -17.29 6.53 4.79
CA ASN A 327 -16.77 5.29 5.35
C ASN A 327 -16.69 4.10 4.37
N VAL A 328 -17.04 4.26 3.08
CA VAL A 328 -16.97 3.14 2.11
C VAL A 328 -15.57 2.57 2.06
N PHE A 329 -14.58 3.44 1.93
CA PHE A 329 -13.20 3.00 1.84
C PHE A 329 -12.72 2.37 3.15
N THR A 330 -13.16 2.85 4.32
CA THR A 330 -12.75 2.27 5.61
C THR A 330 -13.35 0.89 5.83
N HIS A 331 -14.58 0.64 5.39
CA HIS A 331 -15.23 -0.67 5.53
C HIS A 331 -14.76 -1.70 4.48
N PHE A 332 -14.50 -1.31 3.24
CA PHE A 332 -14.11 -2.25 2.18
C PHE A 332 -12.57 -2.37 2.06
N LEU A 333 -11.95 -3.01 3.05
CA LEU A 333 -10.51 -3.33 3.05
C LEU A 333 -10.04 -4.04 1.76
N PHE A 334 -10.91 -4.87 1.17
CA PHE A 334 -10.64 -5.54 -0.10
C PHE A 334 -10.46 -4.54 -1.27
N ILE A 335 -11.34 -3.54 -1.38
CA ILE A 335 -11.25 -2.50 -2.42
C ILE A 335 -9.98 -1.69 -2.23
N GLN A 336 -9.64 -1.33 -0.99
CA GLN A 336 -8.39 -0.61 -0.70
C GLN A 336 -7.14 -1.41 -1.12
N ARG A 337 -7.11 -2.71 -0.80
CA ARG A 337 -6.02 -3.61 -1.19
C ARG A 337 -5.91 -3.72 -2.71
N TRP A 338 -7.06 -3.86 -3.39
CA TRP A 338 -7.09 -3.91 -4.84
C TRP A 338 -6.59 -2.59 -5.45
N LEU A 339 -7.04 -1.43 -4.97
CA LEU A 339 -6.53 -0.12 -5.40
C LEU A 339 -5.01 0.01 -5.23
N LYS A 340 -4.48 -0.40 -4.07
CA LYS A 340 -3.03 -0.41 -3.80
C LYS A 340 -2.27 -1.38 -4.72
N SER A 341 -2.92 -2.44 -5.18
CA SER A 341 -2.32 -3.46 -6.04
C SER A 341 -2.26 -3.09 -7.53
N ARG A 342 -2.93 -2.02 -7.97
CA ARG A 342 -3.05 -1.64 -9.39
C ARG A 342 -1.72 -1.57 -10.13
N ARG A 343 -0.68 -1.00 -9.50
CA ARG A 343 0.66 -0.92 -10.10
C ARG A 343 1.23 -2.28 -10.48
N TYR A 344 1.05 -3.28 -9.61
CA TYR A 344 1.54 -4.64 -9.84
C TYR A 344 0.74 -5.34 -10.94
N LEU A 345 -0.58 -5.17 -10.95
CA LEU A 345 -1.43 -5.71 -12.03
C LEU A 345 -1.04 -5.13 -13.41
N ALA A 346 -0.67 -3.85 -13.50
CA ALA A 346 -0.16 -3.26 -14.73
C ALA A 346 1.14 -3.93 -15.18
N TRP A 347 2.10 -4.09 -14.26
CA TRP A 347 3.39 -4.71 -14.57
C TRP A 347 3.27 -6.18 -14.95
N TYR A 348 2.40 -6.95 -14.28
CA TYR A 348 2.12 -8.32 -14.67
C TYR A 348 1.44 -8.39 -16.03
N SER A 349 0.45 -7.53 -16.30
CA SER A 349 -0.18 -7.43 -17.61
C SER A 349 0.85 -7.15 -18.71
N LEU A 350 1.76 -6.19 -18.51
CA LEU A 350 2.86 -5.90 -19.45
C LEU A 350 3.80 -7.10 -19.63
N SER A 351 4.18 -7.76 -18.54
CA SER A 351 5.08 -8.93 -18.58
C SER A 351 4.48 -10.06 -19.42
N PHE A 352 3.18 -10.33 -19.26
CA PHE A 352 2.46 -11.30 -20.08
C PHE A 352 2.29 -10.85 -21.53
N ALA A 353 2.13 -9.56 -21.81
CA ALA A 353 2.11 -9.03 -23.18
C ALA A 353 3.47 -9.19 -23.88
N LEU A 354 4.57 -9.00 -23.16
CA LEU A 354 5.92 -9.23 -23.68
C LEU A 354 6.19 -10.73 -23.91
N LEU A 355 5.77 -11.60 -23.00
CA LEU A 355 5.83 -13.06 -23.20
C LEU A 355 5.00 -13.49 -24.41
N HIS A 356 3.80 -12.92 -24.58
CA HIS A 356 2.97 -13.15 -25.76
C HIS A 356 3.71 -12.80 -27.06
N LEU A 357 4.36 -11.64 -27.11
CA LEU A 357 5.20 -11.22 -28.24
C LEU A 357 6.37 -12.19 -28.48
N ILE A 358 7.07 -12.61 -27.43
CA ILE A 358 8.18 -13.57 -27.53
C ILE A 358 7.68 -14.90 -28.11
N PHE A 359 6.55 -15.43 -27.63
CA PHE A 359 5.97 -16.66 -28.18
C PHE A 359 5.50 -16.49 -29.63
N LEU A 360 4.99 -15.32 -30.01
CA LEU A 360 4.68 -15.03 -31.42
C LEU A 360 5.90 -14.99 -32.32
N LEU A 361 7.05 -14.50 -31.83
CA LEU A 361 8.30 -14.48 -32.61
C LEU A 361 8.85 -15.89 -32.86
N PHE A 362 8.66 -16.82 -31.90
CA PHE A 362 9.04 -18.23 -32.06
C PHE A 362 8.00 -19.07 -32.81
N SER A 363 6.73 -18.64 -32.83
CA SER A 363 5.72 -19.22 -33.70
C SER A 363 6.14 -18.94 -35.14
N LYS A 364 6.50 -19.99 -35.89
CA LYS A 364 6.83 -19.90 -37.32
C LYS A 364 5.59 -19.46 -38.10
N ASN A 365 5.39 -18.15 -38.19
CA ASN A 365 4.28 -17.58 -38.93
C ASN A 365 4.60 -17.73 -40.42
N ASP A 366 3.81 -18.55 -41.11
CA ASP A 366 3.92 -18.66 -42.56
C ASP A 366 3.57 -17.29 -43.16
N LEU A 367 4.60 -16.59 -43.67
CA LEU A 367 4.56 -15.22 -44.23
C LEU A 367 3.52 -15.05 -45.36
N ARG A 368 2.93 -16.14 -45.84
CA ARG A 368 1.83 -16.15 -46.81
C ARG A 368 0.52 -15.53 -46.29
N GLN A 369 0.36 -15.32 -44.97
CA GLN A 369 -0.81 -14.62 -44.41
C GLN A 369 -0.70 -13.10 -44.54
N LYS A 370 -0.73 -12.57 -45.77
CA LYS A 370 -0.79 -11.12 -46.07
C LYS A 370 -2.00 -10.40 -45.43
N LEU A 371 -2.99 -11.14 -44.91
CA LEU A 371 -4.23 -10.60 -44.32
C LEU A 371 -4.14 -10.16 -42.85
N MET A 372 -3.02 -10.39 -42.14
CA MET A 372 -2.95 -10.16 -40.69
C MET A 372 -2.31 -8.81 -40.27
N PHE A 373 -2.25 -7.82 -41.17
CA PHE A 373 -1.62 -6.53 -40.85
C PHE A 373 -2.32 -5.79 -39.69
N TYR A 374 -3.65 -5.67 -39.72
CA TYR A 374 -4.39 -4.89 -38.72
C TYR A 374 -4.30 -5.46 -37.30
N PRO A 375 -4.51 -6.77 -37.05
CA PRO A 375 -4.30 -7.33 -35.72
C PRO A 375 -2.89 -7.05 -35.19
N VAL A 376 -1.85 -7.26 -36.00
CA VAL A 376 -0.46 -7.01 -35.57
C VAL A 376 -0.24 -5.54 -35.22
N LEU A 377 -0.72 -4.62 -36.06
CA LEU A 377 -0.63 -3.19 -35.83
C LEU A 377 -1.30 -2.77 -34.51
N PHE A 378 -2.54 -3.22 -34.28
CA PHE A 378 -3.25 -2.92 -33.03
C PHE A 378 -2.58 -3.55 -31.82
N GLY A 379 -2.04 -4.76 -31.94
CA GLY A 379 -1.30 -5.43 -30.87
C GLY A 379 -0.02 -4.67 -30.47
N LEU A 380 0.75 -4.21 -31.45
CA LEU A 380 1.93 -3.37 -31.21
C LEU A 380 1.55 -2.03 -30.58
N PHE A 381 0.49 -1.39 -31.06
CA PHE A 381 0.02 -0.12 -30.50
C PHE A 381 -0.46 -0.29 -29.05
N THR A 382 -1.20 -1.36 -28.75
CA THR A 382 -1.56 -1.75 -27.38
C THR A 382 -0.32 -1.95 -26.50
N LEU A 383 0.71 -2.64 -27.00
CA LEU A 383 1.93 -2.88 -26.24
C LEU A 383 2.64 -1.57 -25.88
N VAL A 384 2.71 -0.61 -26.80
CA VAL A 384 3.28 0.73 -26.54
C VAL A 384 2.47 1.46 -25.48
N LEU A 385 1.14 1.48 -25.59
CA LEU A 385 0.27 2.14 -24.61
C LEU A 385 0.35 1.48 -23.22
N LEU A 386 0.41 0.15 -23.17
CA LEU A 386 0.55 -0.63 -21.94
C LEU A 386 1.92 -0.41 -21.30
N SER A 387 2.97 -0.22 -22.11
CA SER A 387 4.31 0.12 -21.64
C SER A 387 4.31 1.51 -20.99
N ILE A 388 3.71 2.51 -21.64
CA ILE A 388 3.55 3.86 -21.07
C ILE A 388 2.78 3.79 -19.74
N LEU A 389 1.63 3.10 -19.72
CA LEU A 389 0.82 2.93 -18.52
C LEU A 389 1.60 2.26 -17.37
N SER A 390 2.39 1.23 -17.69
CA SER A 390 3.21 0.51 -16.71
C SER A 390 4.37 1.36 -16.20
N PHE A 391 5.01 2.15 -17.06
CA PHE A 391 6.10 3.03 -16.65
C PHE A 391 5.65 4.16 -15.73
N VAL A 392 4.44 4.68 -15.94
CA VAL A 392 3.84 5.70 -15.05
C VAL A 392 3.68 5.19 -13.61
N TYR A 393 3.57 3.87 -13.41
CA TYR A 393 3.47 3.27 -12.08
C TYR A 393 4.81 3.10 -11.35
N PHE A 394 5.96 3.42 -11.98
CA PHE A 394 7.23 3.45 -11.26
C PHE A 394 7.27 4.63 -10.28
N PRO A 395 7.65 4.43 -9.01
CA PRO A 395 7.66 5.49 -7.99
C PRO A 395 8.37 6.77 -8.47
N TRP A 396 9.58 6.63 -9.03
CA TRP A 396 10.38 7.78 -9.48
C TRP A 396 9.78 8.56 -10.65
N ILE A 397 8.95 7.93 -11.50
CA ILE A 397 8.21 8.63 -12.57
C ILE A 397 6.96 9.26 -11.98
N SER A 398 6.20 8.49 -11.20
CA SER A 398 4.95 8.96 -10.62
C SER A 398 5.11 10.18 -9.72
N GLU A 399 6.22 10.27 -8.98
CA GLU A 399 6.55 11.41 -8.10
C GLU A 399 6.93 12.68 -8.88
N ARG A 400 7.37 12.54 -10.13
CA ARG A 400 7.74 13.67 -10.99
C ARG A 400 6.58 14.20 -11.82
N LEU A 401 5.50 13.43 -11.95
CA LEU A 401 4.32 13.83 -12.71
C LEU A 401 3.39 14.69 -11.85
N LEU A 402 2.85 15.73 -12.45
CA LEU A 402 1.77 16.48 -11.82
C LEU A 402 0.53 15.59 -11.72
N TRP A 403 -0.31 15.80 -10.69
CA TRP A 403 -1.49 14.95 -10.46
C TRP A 403 -2.42 14.87 -11.67
N HIS A 404 -2.58 15.95 -12.43
CA HIS A 404 -3.41 15.94 -13.64
C HIS A 404 -2.80 15.11 -14.77
N GLU A 405 -1.47 15.08 -14.91
CA GLU A 405 -0.75 14.26 -15.91
C GLU A 405 -0.83 12.79 -15.55
N TYR A 406 -0.56 12.47 -14.27
CA TYR A 406 -0.73 11.14 -13.74
C TYR A 406 -2.16 10.64 -13.92
N ARG A 407 -3.16 11.51 -13.64
CA ARG A 407 -4.58 11.20 -13.86
C ARG A 407 -4.87 11.00 -15.35
N LEU A 408 -4.36 11.84 -16.24
CA LEU A 408 -4.52 11.70 -17.69
C LEU A 408 -4.06 10.30 -18.15
N LEU A 409 -2.83 9.95 -17.80
CA LEU A 409 -2.19 8.70 -18.19
C LEU A 409 -2.89 7.48 -17.56
N THR A 410 -3.18 7.49 -16.27
CA THR A 410 -3.76 6.31 -15.61
C THR A 410 -5.28 6.16 -15.81
N SER A 411 -6.00 7.25 -16.06
CA SER A 411 -7.48 7.27 -16.08
C SER A 411 -8.09 7.29 -17.47
N TYR A 412 -7.42 7.94 -18.43
CA TYR A 412 -7.91 8.10 -19.81
C TYR A 412 -7.13 7.23 -20.79
N LEU A 413 -5.79 7.20 -20.69
CA LEU A 413 -4.99 6.32 -21.54
C LEU A 413 -5.25 4.83 -21.25
N GLY A 414 -5.51 4.48 -19.99
CA GLY A 414 -5.81 3.09 -19.58
C GLY A 414 -7.01 2.47 -20.32
N PRO A 415 -8.23 3.04 -20.24
CA PRO A 415 -9.38 2.56 -21.00
C PRO A 415 -9.18 2.59 -22.52
N PHE A 416 -8.45 3.58 -23.03
CA PHE A 416 -8.11 3.63 -24.46
C PHE A 416 -7.19 2.47 -24.86
N CYS A 417 -6.18 2.16 -24.05
CA CYS A 417 -5.34 0.97 -24.20
C CYS A 417 -6.16 -0.32 -24.18
N LEU A 418 -7.13 -0.43 -23.25
CA LEU A 418 -8.02 -1.59 -23.16
C LEU A 418 -8.93 -1.73 -24.39
N LEU A 419 -9.46 -0.61 -24.92
CA LEU A 419 -10.28 -0.60 -26.13
C LEU A 419 -9.48 -1.12 -27.33
N ILE A 420 -8.25 -0.67 -27.50
CA ILE A 420 -7.38 -1.12 -28.61
C ILE A 420 -7.00 -2.59 -28.43
N ALA A 421 -6.71 -3.02 -27.19
CA ALA A 421 -6.43 -4.42 -26.87
C ALA A 421 -7.64 -5.32 -27.20
N PHE A 422 -8.85 -4.85 -26.87
CA PHE A 422 -10.09 -5.53 -27.22
C PHE A 422 -10.27 -5.62 -28.73
N ILE A 423 -10.05 -4.52 -29.48
CA ILE A 423 -10.13 -4.51 -30.95
C ILE A 423 -9.11 -5.48 -31.56
N HIS A 424 -7.88 -5.51 -31.04
CA HIS A 424 -6.84 -6.45 -31.47
C HIS A 424 -7.32 -7.91 -31.37
N VAL A 425 -7.83 -8.33 -30.21
CA VAL A 425 -8.32 -9.70 -30.00
C VAL A 425 -9.61 -9.95 -30.78
N PHE A 426 -10.50 -8.97 -30.87
CA PHE A 426 -11.76 -9.09 -31.61
C PHE A 426 -11.56 -9.32 -33.10
N ILE A 427 -10.66 -8.56 -33.75
CA ILE A 427 -10.35 -8.76 -35.17
C ILE A 427 -9.72 -10.14 -35.37
N HIS A 428 -8.83 -10.56 -34.47
CA HIS A 428 -8.19 -11.88 -34.54
C HIS A 428 -9.20 -13.03 -34.39
N TRP A 429 -10.08 -12.95 -33.39
CA TRP A 429 -11.13 -13.94 -33.17
C TRP A 429 -12.12 -13.97 -34.33
N LYS A 430 -12.55 -12.79 -34.81
CA LYS A 430 -13.44 -12.68 -35.99
C LYS A 430 -12.82 -13.36 -37.21
N TYR A 431 -11.53 -13.14 -37.45
CA TYR A 431 -10.83 -13.76 -38.56
C TYR A 431 -10.84 -15.28 -38.45
N GLU A 432 -10.49 -15.84 -37.29
CA GLU A 432 -10.51 -17.29 -37.07
C GLU A 432 -11.92 -17.88 -37.19
N TYR A 433 -12.93 -17.20 -36.64
CA TYR A 433 -14.33 -17.64 -36.72
C TYR A 433 -14.84 -17.74 -38.17
N TYR A 434 -14.57 -16.73 -39.01
CA TYR A 434 -15.06 -16.72 -40.39
C TYR A 434 -14.23 -17.58 -41.35
N TYR A 435 -12.90 -17.61 -41.21
CA TYR A 435 -12.03 -18.25 -42.21
C TYR A 435 -11.63 -19.69 -41.85
N LEU A 436 -11.60 -20.06 -40.56
CA LEU A 436 -11.19 -21.40 -40.12
C LEU A 436 -12.38 -22.30 -39.75
N TYR A 437 -13.62 -21.85 -39.93
CA TYR A 437 -14.86 -22.58 -39.60
C TYR A 437 -14.96 -23.07 -38.14
N VAL A 438 -14.19 -22.45 -37.24
CA VAL A 438 -14.20 -22.76 -35.82
C VAL A 438 -15.40 -22.04 -35.18
N LYS A 439 -16.50 -22.76 -34.95
CA LYS A 439 -17.77 -22.20 -34.45
C LYS A 439 -17.95 -22.25 -32.93
N ASP A 440 -16.92 -22.65 -32.18
CA ASP A 440 -17.04 -22.78 -30.73
C ASP A 440 -16.90 -21.45 -30.01
N LEU A 441 -17.96 -21.07 -29.29
CA LEU A 441 -17.96 -19.88 -28.42
C LEU A 441 -17.10 -20.06 -27.16
N TYR A 442 -16.67 -21.29 -26.86
CA TYR A 442 -15.87 -21.61 -25.69
C TYR A 442 -14.36 -21.39 -25.90
N HIS A 443 -13.96 -20.83 -27.05
CA HIS A 443 -12.56 -20.47 -27.25
C HIS A 443 -12.08 -19.38 -26.28
N LEU A 444 -10.85 -19.56 -25.80
CA LEU A 444 -10.15 -18.73 -24.84
C LEU A 444 -10.13 -17.27 -25.28
N LYS A 445 -9.96 -17.03 -26.58
CA LYS A 445 -10.02 -15.68 -27.17
C LYS A 445 -11.38 -15.03 -26.93
N PHE A 446 -12.47 -15.73 -27.21
CA PHE A 446 -13.82 -15.22 -26.97
C PHE A 446 -14.07 -14.95 -25.48
N LEU A 447 -13.75 -15.92 -24.63
CA LEU A 447 -13.92 -15.76 -23.18
C LEU A 447 -13.10 -14.60 -22.62
N SER A 448 -11.86 -14.41 -23.10
CA SER A 448 -10.98 -13.32 -22.69
C SER A 448 -11.51 -11.92 -23.06
N MET A 449 -12.45 -11.82 -24.00
CA MET A 449 -13.08 -10.55 -24.41
C MET A 449 -14.25 -10.12 -23.52
N ILE A 450 -14.88 -11.05 -22.79
CA ILE A 450 -16.09 -10.77 -22.00
C ILE A 450 -15.81 -9.74 -20.90
N LEU A 451 -14.73 -9.93 -20.13
CA LEU A 451 -14.37 -9.01 -19.05
C LEU A 451 -13.96 -7.60 -19.55
N PRO A 452 -13.08 -7.45 -20.56
CA PRO A 452 -12.81 -6.15 -21.19
C PRO A 452 -14.07 -5.44 -21.67
N PHE A 453 -14.96 -6.17 -22.35
CA PHE A 453 -16.21 -5.61 -22.87
C PHE A 453 -17.08 -5.09 -21.71
N PHE A 454 -17.25 -5.88 -20.66
CA PHE A 454 -17.99 -5.45 -19.47
C PHE A 454 -17.38 -4.18 -18.84
N VAL A 455 -16.05 -4.11 -18.70
CA VAL A 455 -15.36 -2.93 -18.14
C VAL A 455 -15.57 -1.69 -19.02
N LEU A 456 -15.47 -1.82 -20.34
CA LEU A 456 -15.69 -0.73 -21.29
C LEU A 456 -17.15 -0.27 -21.29
N LEU A 457 -18.10 -1.20 -21.23
CA LEU A 457 -19.54 -0.91 -21.14
C LEU A 457 -19.86 -0.15 -19.84
N LEU A 458 -19.33 -0.62 -18.71
CA LEU A 458 -19.53 0.02 -17.42
C LEU A 458 -19.00 1.45 -17.41
N ARG A 459 -17.80 1.66 -17.97
CA ARG A 459 -17.22 2.98 -18.19
C ARG A 459 -18.11 3.85 -19.08
N PHE A 460 -18.62 3.30 -20.18
CA PHE A 460 -19.51 4.03 -21.06
C PHE A 460 -20.81 4.45 -20.36
N ILE A 461 -21.41 3.58 -19.55
CA ILE A 461 -22.61 3.91 -18.77
C ILE A 461 -22.31 5.04 -17.78
N ILE A 462 -21.23 4.95 -17.01
CA ILE A 462 -20.91 5.95 -15.98
C ILE A 462 -20.57 7.30 -16.61
N TYR A 463 -19.63 7.33 -17.55
CA TYR A 463 -19.09 8.57 -18.09
C TYR A 463 -19.90 9.14 -19.25
N GLY A 464 -20.56 8.27 -20.04
CA GLY A 464 -21.37 8.65 -21.19
C GLY A 464 -22.82 8.95 -20.83
N ILE A 465 -23.39 8.28 -19.82
CA ILE A 465 -24.82 8.42 -19.49
C ILE A 465 -25.02 9.07 -18.11
N ILE A 466 -24.45 8.49 -17.04
CA ILE A 466 -24.74 8.93 -15.67
C ILE A 466 -24.15 10.33 -15.39
N TYR A 467 -22.87 10.55 -15.67
CA TYR A 467 -22.24 11.84 -15.35
C TYR A 467 -22.85 13.04 -16.09
N PRO A 468 -23.14 12.96 -17.41
CA PRO A 468 -23.83 14.04 -18.12
C PRO A 468 -25.25 14.28 -17.60
N THR A 469 -26.01 13.22 -17.29
CA THR A 469 -27.38 13.35 -16.78
C THR A 469 -27.42 14.00 -15.40
N VAL A 470 -26.54 13.60 -14.48
CA VAL A 470 -26.41 14.24 -13.15
C VAL A 470 -26.05 15.72 -13.28
N LYS A 471 -25.04 16.05 -14.10
CA LYS A 471 -24.63 17.44 -14.34
C LYS A 471 -25.75 18.28 -14.95
N TRP A 472 -26.53 17.71 -15.87
CA TRP A 472 -27.69 18.38 -16.47
C TRP A 472 -28.78 18.67 -15.42
N ILE A 473 -29.07 17.72 -14.53
CA ILE A 473 -30.04 17.90 -13.43
C ILE A 473 -29.56 19.00 -12.47
N GLU A 474 -28.29 18.98 -12.06
CA GLU A 474 -27.73 20.00 -11.16
C GLU A 474 -27.80 21.41 -11.76
N ASN A 475 -27.48 21.56 -13.05
CA ASN A 475 -27.57 22.84 -13.74
C ASN A 475 -29.02 23.34 -13.80
N ARG A 476 -29.99 22.45 -14.03
CA ARG A 476 -31.42 22.80 -14.02
C ARG A 476 -31.90 23.24 -12.63
N GLN A 477 -31.44 22.56 -11.57
CA GLN A 477 -31.76 22.95 -10.18
C GLN A 477 -31.14 24.31 -9.83
N LYS A 478 -29.91 24.59 -10.25
CA LYS A 478 -29.27 25.90 -10.06
C LYS A 478 -30.05 27.02 -10.76
N HIS A 479 -30.46 26.79 -12.01
CA HIS A 479 -31.26 27.75 -12.78
C HIS A 479 -32.61 28.04 -12.11
N ASN A 480 -33.32 27.01 -11.65
CA ASN A 480 -34.61 27.20 -10.96
C ASN A 480 -34.45 28.00 -9.65
N LYS A 481 -33.37 27.76 -8.89
CA LYS A 481 -33.08 28.54 -7.66
C LYS A 481 -32.79 30.01 -7.96
N THR A 482 -32.08 30.31 -9.07
CA THR A 482 -31.84 31.71 -9.47
C THR A 482 -33.12 32.40 -9.95
N THR A 483 -34.00 31.69 -10.65
CA THR A 483 -35.29 32.25 -11.09
C THR A 483 -36.19 32.58 -9.90
N ILE A 484 -36.30 31.68 -8.91
CA ILE A 484 -37.11 31.91 -7.70
C ILE A 484 -36.59 33.10 -6.89
N LYS A 485 -35.27 33.23 -6.71
CA LYS A 485 -34.68 34.38 -6.01
C LYS A 485 -35.00 35.71 -6.69
N ASN A 486 -35.01 35.74 -8.03
CA ASN A 486 -35.32 36.96 -8.77
C ASN A 486 -36.82 37.31 -8.74
N THR A 487 -37.72 36.32 -8.65
CA THR A 487 -39.17 36.58 -8.55
C THR A 487 -39.62 37.07 -7.17
N VAL A 488 -38.89 36.74 -6.09
CA VAL A 488 -39.24 37.15 -4.71
C VAL A 488 -38.79 38.60 -4.40
N HIS A 489 -37.97 39.21 -5.25
CA HIS A 489 -37.50 40.61 -5.09
C HIS A 489 -38.20 41.62 -6.00
N LEU A 490 -39.32 41.26 -6.63
CA LEU A 490 -40.19 42.23 -7.30
C LEU A 490 -41.21 42.77 -6.27
N PRO A 491 -41.21 44.09 -6.00
CA PRO A 491 -42.09 44.74 -5.02
C PRO A 491 -43.57 44.75 -5.41
#